data_AF-A0A269XDT1-F1
#
_entry.id   AF-A0A269XDT1-F1
#
_cell.length_a   1.000
_cell.length_b   1.000
_cell.length_c   1.000
_cell.angle_alpha   90.00
_cell.angle_beta   90.00
_cell.angle_gamma   90.00
#
_symmetry.space_group_name_H-M   'P 1'
#
loop_
_entity.id
_entity.type
_entity.pdbx_description
1 polymer ?
#
loop_
_entity_poly.entity_id
_entity_poly.type
_entity_poly.pdbx_seq_one_letter_code
_entity_poly.pdbx_strand_id
1 'polypeptide(L)' 'RDGKLTSEEMKGATCTISNIGSAGGQWFTPVINHPEVAILGIGRIAQKPIVKDGEIIAAPVLALSLSFDHRQIDGAT' A
#
# COMPACT_ATOMS: atom_id res chain seq x y z
N ARG A 1 4.80 -11.67 18.81
CA ARG A 1 5.84 -11.84 17.75
C ARG A 1 6.74 -12.94 18.27
N ASP A 2 6.36 -14.19 18.05
CA ASP A 2 6.93 -15.29 18.84
C ASP A 2 7.99 -16.05 18.05
N GLY A 3 8.35 -15.54 16.86
CA GLY A 3 9.39 -16.09 16.00
C GLY A 3 9.07 -17.46 15.39
N LYS A 4 7.81 -17.91 15.46
CA LYS A 4 7.39 -19.25 15.02
C LYS A 4 7.15 -19.38 13.52
N LEU A 5 7.31 -18.29 12.76
CA LEU A 5 7.01 -18.26 11.33
C LEU A 5 8.08 -19.05 10.58
N THR A 6 7.66 -20.06 9.82
CA THR A 6 8.53 -20.89 9.01
C THR A 6 8.82 -20.26 7.65
N SER A 7 9.87 -20.73 6.98
CA SER A 7 10.20 -20.25 5.62
C SER A 7 9.11 -20.63 4.59
N GLU A 8 8.41 -21.75 4.80
CA GLU A 8 7.32 -22.17 3.91
C GLU A 8 6.12 -21.24 4.00
N GLU A 9 5.75 -20.80 5.20
CA GLU A 9 4.66 -19.85 5.44
C GLU A 9 4.92 -18.45 4.86
N MET A 10 6.19 -18.11 4.57
CA MET A 10 6.59 -16.82 4.00
C MET A 10 6.74 -16.82 2.47
N LYS A 11 6.46 -17.94 1.80
CA LYS A 11 6.65 -18.10 0.35
C LYS A 11 5.33 -18.19 -0.40
N GLY A 12 5.38 -18.01 -1.72
CA GLY A 12 4.24 -18.24 -2.62
C GLY A 12 3.24 -17.08 -2.69
N ALA A 13 3.56 -15.93 -2.11
CA ALA A 13 2.75 -14.72 -2.29
C ALA A 13 2.78 -14.25 -3.75
N THR A 14 1.70 -13.58 -4.17
CA THR A 14 1.58 -12.95 -5.49
C THR A 14 1.72 -11.42 -5.43
N CYS A 15 1.42 -10.84 -4.26
CA CYS A 15 1.49 -9.42 -3.96
C CYS A 15 1.69 -9.22 -2.44
N THR A 16 2.39 -8.13 -2.09
CA THR A 16 2.69 -7.74 -0.70
C THR A 16 1.86 -6.52 -0.30
N ILE A 17 1.46 -6.46 0.98
CA ILE A 17 0.91 -5.26 1.61
C ILE A 17 1.90 -4.75 2.66
N SER A 18 2.30 -3.48 2.57
CA SER A 18 3.21 -2.83 3.52
C SER A 18 2.56 -1.59 4.12
N ASN A 19 2.49 -1.50 5.44
CA ASN A 19 1.84 -0.40 6.15
C ASN A 19 2.86 0.39 6.99
N ILE A 20 3.12 1.63 6.58
CA ILE A 20 3.91 2.60 7.36
C ILE A 20 3.05 3.65 8.05
N GLY A 21 1.73 3.62 7.81
CA GLY A 21 0.77 4.51 8.46
C GLY A 21 0.76 4.36 9.98
N SER A 22 1.03 3.16 10.50
CA SER A 22 1.23 2.90 11.93
C SER A 22 2.44 3.64 12.52
N ALA A 23 3.45 3.93 11.71
CA ALA A 23 4.63 4.72 12.06
C ALA A 23 4.48 6.22 11.73
N GLY A 24 3.30 6.66 11.25
CA GLY A 24 3.02 8.05 10.90
C GLY A 24 3.45 8.47 9.48
N GLY A 25 3.93 7.54 8.65
CA GLY A 25 4.29 7.83 7.25
C GLY A 25 3.07 8.22 6.42
N GLN A 26 3.21 9.25 5.57
CA GLN A 26 2.09 9.74 4.75
C GLN A 26 1.89 8.93 3.47
N TRP A 27 2.92 8.81 2.65
CA TRP A 27 2.96 8.03 1.41
C TRP A 27 4.42 7.66 1.14
N PHE A 28 4.65 6.64 0.32
CA PHE A 28 6.01 6.16 0.00
C PHE A 28 6.00 5.37 -1.31
N THR A 29 7.16 5.14 -1.89
CA THR A 29 7.32 4.27 -3.06
C THR A 29 7.77 2.87 -2.59
N PRO A 30 6.85 1.92 -2.35
CA PRO A 30 7.22 0.59 -1.88
C PRO A 30 8.09 -0.15 -2.91
N VAL A 31 9.01 -0.99 -2.43
CA VAL A 31 9.88 -1.82 -3.27
C VAL A 31 9.27 -3.21 -3.39
N ILE A 32 9.17 -3.73 -4.61
CA ILE A 32 8.57 -5.04 -4.89
C ILE A 32 9.43 -6.15 -4.27
N ASN A 33 8.77 -7.11 -3.60
CA ASN A 33 9.41 -8.31 -3.08
C ASN A 33 9.47 -9.38 -4.18
N HIS A 34 10.56 -9.41 -4.96
CA HIS A 34 10.71 -10.37 -6.05
C HIS A 34 10.63 -11.82 -5.52
N PRO A 35 9.88 -12.75 -6.18
CA PRO A 35 9.34 -12.71 -7.55
C PRO A 35 7.90 -12.18 -7.72
N GLU A 36 7.33 -11.51 -6.73
CA GLU A 36 6.03 -10.85 -6.86
C GLU A 36 6.08 -9.72 -7.91
N VAL A 37 4.91 -9.32 -8.42
CA VAL A 37 4.81 -8.30 -9.49
C VAL A 37 4.25 -6.96 -9.01
N ALA A 38 3.74 -6.90 -7.78
CA ALA A 38 3.16 -5.70 -7.20
C ALA A 38 3.30 -5.66 -5.68
N ILE A 39 3.28 -4.45 -5.13
CA ILE A 39 3.23 -4.20 -3.69
C ILE A 39 2.36 -2.97 -3.40
N LEU A 40 1.42 -3.12 -2.46
CA LEU A 40 0.54 -2.05 -1.99
C LEU A 40 1.09 -1.43 -0.70
N GLY A 41 1.50 -0.17 -0.80
CA GLY A 41 1.88 0.68 0.32
C GLY A 41 0.66 1.38 0.93
N ILE A 42 0.53 1.29 2.25
CA ILE A 42 -0.51 1.94 3.07
C ILE A 42 0.13 3.03 3.93
N GLY A 43 -0.30 4.28 3.70
CA GLY A 43 0.06 5.44 4.51
C GLY A 43 -0.87 5.66 5.71
N ARG A 44 -0.64 6.74 6.48
CA ARG A 44 -1.51 7.09 7.60
C ARG A 44 -2.87 7.57 7.12
N ILE A 45 -3.92 7.27 7.89
CA ILE A 45 -5.22 7.93 7.75
C ILE A 45 -5.08 9.35 8.33
N ALA A 46 -5.50 10.36 7.57
CA ALA A 46 -5.48 11.75 8.03
C ALA A 46 -6.78 12.46 7.67
N GLN A 47 -7.22 13.37 8.54
CA GLN A 47 -8.30 14.30 8.19
C GLN A 47 -7.81 15.24 7.09
N LYS A 48 -8.49 15.23 5.94
CA LYS A 48 -8.18 16.10 4.80
C LYS A 48 -9.46 16.76 4.29
N PRO A 49 -9.37 18.00 3.76
CA PRO A 49 -10.47 18.57 3.01
C PRO A 49 -10.69 17.78 1.71
N ILE A 50 -11.93 17.37 1.46
CA ILE A 50 -12.36 16.74 0.21
C ILE A 50 -13.58 17.48 -0.34
N VAL A 51 -13.79 17.38 -1.65
CA VAL A 51 -15.04 17.84 -2.28
C VAL A 51 -16.03 16.68 -2.28
N LYS A 52 -17.19 16.88 -1.67
CA LYS A 52 -18.31 15.94 -1.70
C LYS A 52 -19.57 16.73 -2.05
N ASP A 53 -20.26 16.32 -3.11
CA ASP A 53 -21.49 16.96 -3.58
C ASP A 53 -21.37 18.49 -3.82
N GLY A 54 -20.18 18.93 -4.24
CA GLY A 54 -19.88 20.35 -4.50
C GLY A 54 -19.44 21.15 -3.27
N GLU A 55 -19.45 20.56 -2.08
CA GLU A 55 -19.04 21.20 -0.83
C GLU A 55 -17.67 20.68 -0.35
N ILE A 56 -16.90 21.55 0.31
CA ILE A 56 -15.65 21.15 0.97
C ILE A 56 -16.00 20.65 2.37
N ILE A 57 -15.74 19.36 2.63
CA ILE A 57 -15.91 18.73 3.94
C ILE A 57 -14.59 18.13 4.42
N ALA A 58 -14.42 18.03 5.74
CA ALA A 58 -13.31 17.27 6.31
C ALA A 58 -13.67 15.77 6.36
N ALA A 59 -12.79 14.91 5.85
CA ALA A 59 -12.97 13.46 5.88
C ALA A 59 -11.66 12.72 6.16
N PRO A 60 -11.72 11.52 6.79
CA PRO A 60 -10.57 10.65 6.91
C PRO A 60 -10.18 10.10 5.53
N VAL A 61 -8.95 10.39 5.10
CA VAL A 61 -8.40 9.94 3.81
C VAL A 61 -7.22 9.02 4.06
N LEU A 62 -7.24 7.85 3.42
CA LEU A 62 -6.14 6.89 3.37
C LEU A 62 -5.30 7.12 2.13
N ALA A 63 -3.99 7.30 2.29
CA ALA A 63 -3.06 7.33 1.18
C ALA A 63 -2.65 5.90 0.78
N LEU A 64 -2.73 5.60 -0.52
CA LEU A 64 -2.33 4.34 -1.10
C LEU A 64 -1.22 4.58 -2.13
N SER A 65 -0.24 3.69 -2.18
CA SER A 65 0.86 3.75 -3.14
C SER A 65 1.08 2.37 -3.73
N LEU A 66 0.84 2.20 -5.03
CA LEU A 66 1.02 0.93 -5.72
C LEU A 66 2.30 1.00 -6.55
N SER A 67 3.28 0.16 -6.21
CA SER A 67 4.41 -0.13 -7.10
C SER A 67 4.16 -1.44 -7.81
N PHE A 68 4.43 -1.48 -9.11
CA PHE A 68 4.22 -2.66 -9.93
C PHE A 68 5.28 -2.77 -11.02
N ASP A 69 5.49 -3.99 -11.49
CA ASP A 69 6.42 -4.28 -12.57
C ASP A 69 5.78 -3.97 -13.93
N HIS A 70 6.22 -2.89 -14.56
CA HIS A 70 5.72 -2.46 -15.88
C HIS A 70 5.97 -3.45 -17.02
N ARG A 71 6.83 -4.46 -16.82
CA ARG A 71 7.00 -5.54 -17.81
C ARG A 71 5.79 -6.47 -17.85
N GLN A 72 4.98 -6.49 -16.79
CA GLN A 72 3.85 -7.39 -16.61
C GLN A 72 2.50 -6.66 -16.51
N ILE A 73 2.49 -5.44 -15.95
CA ILE A 73 1.27 -4.67 -15.69
C ILE A 73 1.39 -3.30 -16.37
N ASP A 74 0.37 -2.90 -17.14
CA ASP A 74 0.29 -1.55 -17.68
C ASP A 74 -0.50 -0.60 -16.76
N GLY A 75 -0.43 0.70 -17.01
CA GLY A 75 -1.01 1.71 -16.11
C GLY A 75 -2.49 2.04 -16.38
N ALA A 76 -3.12 1.45 -17.40
CA ALA A 76 -4.44 1.83 -17.89
C ALA A 76 -5.44 0.67 -17.99
N THR A 77 -4.96 -0.55 -18.19
CA THR A 77 -5.76 -1.78 -18.34
C THR A 77 -5.59 -2.70 -17.14
#